data_AF-D8M6H0-F1
#
_entry.id   AF-D8M6H0-F1
#
_cell.length_a   1.000
_cell.length_b   1.000
_cell.length_c   1.000
_cell.angle_alpha   90.00
_cell.angle_beta   90.00
_cell.angle_gamma   90.00
#
_symmetry.space_group_name_H-M   'P 1'
#
loop_
_entity.id
_entity.type
_entity.pdbx_description
1 polymer ?
#
loop_
_entity_poly.entity_id
_entity_poly.type
_entity_poly.pdbx_seq_one_letter_code
_entity_poly.pdbx_strand_id
1 'polypeptide(L)'
;MEKDSKKPVIFTVIGIFVFSVLLRLVTGPNAVLPSPWNYISQYVGWLYFCAWSISFYPQIFLNYTRKSVVGLSFDFLAYNLVAFSCYTVYNFSLLYVPEIRQEYQEMYHQHVPVVVNDLFFSAHAMLVTSFTIFQCFIYERKEQRVSKVAISILCSIFLLILLCILGTAFHVVSWLTPLIILIVFSNIKLVISFIKYIPQLMLNCRRKSTYPFYVRAEVA
;
A
#
# COMPACT_ATOMS: atom_id res chain seq x y z
N MET A 1 1.19 -32.96 -19.36
CA MET A 1 1.32 -32.54 -17.96
C MET A 1 0.97 -31.04 -17.70
N GLU A 2 0.33 -30.32 -18.64
CA GLU A 2 0.04 -28.87 -18.45
C GLU A 2 -1.34 -28.58 -17.80
N LYS A 3 -2.26 -29.56 -17.81
CA LYS A 3 -3.66 -29.35 -17.41
C LYS A 3 -3.89 -29.28 -15.89
N ASP A 4 -3.00 -29.85 -15.08
CA ASP A 4 -3.12 -29.82 -13.61
C ASP A 4 -2.58 -28.53 -12.97
N SER A 5 -1.66 -27.83 -13.64
CA SER A 5 -1.07 -26.57 -13.13
C SER A 5 -2.07 -25.41 -13.09
N LYS A 6 -3.06 -25.38 -14.00
CA LYS A 6 -4.01 -24.26 -14.12
C LYS A 6 -5.18 -24.33 -13.11
N LYS A 7 -5.47 -25.51 -12.56
CA LYS A 7 -6.57 -25.70 -11.58
C LYS A 7 -6.43 -24.80 -10.34
N PRO A 8 -5.30 -24.77 -9.60
CA PRO A 8 -5.18 -23.92 -8.42
C PRO A 8 -5.30 -22.43 -8.74
N VAL A 9 -4.84 -22.00 -9.92
CA VAL A 9 -4.97 -20.61 -10.38
C VAL A 9 -6.45 -20.26 -10.61
N ILE A 10 -7.19 -21.12 -11.31
CA ILE A 10 -8.63 -20.92 -11.57
C ILE A 10 -9.41 -20.86 -10.26
N PHE A 11 -9.15 -21.78 -9.31
CA PHE A 11 -9.79 -21.75 -7.99
C PHE A 11 -9.49 -20.47 -7.22
N THR A 12 -8.25 -20.00 -7.26
CA THR A 12 -7.86 -18.73 -6.63
C THR A 12 -8.63 -17.57 -7.23
N VAL A 13 -8.68 -17.49 -8.57
CA VAL A 13 -9.41 -16.42 -9.26
C VAL A 13 -10.90 -16.46 -8.91
N ILE A 14 -11.56 -17.62 -9.02
CA ILE A 14 -12.97 -17.75 -8.65
C ILE A 14 -13.20 -17.35 -7.19
N GLY A 15 -12.31 -17.78 -6.28
CA GLY A 15 -12.34 -17.41 -4.87
C GLY A 15 -12.28 -15.90 -4.64
N ILE A 16 -11.42 -15.18 -5.37
CA ILE A 16 -11.33 -13.70 -5.33
C ILE A 16 -12.69 -13.09 -5.70
N PHE A 17 -13.29 -13.50 -6.82
CA PHE A 17 -14.57 -12.96 -7.28
C PHE A 17 -15.67 -13.20 -6.23
N VAL A 18 -15.82 -14.43 -5.74
CA VAL A 18 -16.83 -14.79 -4.74
C VAL A 18 -16.63 -14.02 -3.43
N PHE A 19 -15.40 -13.99 -2.91
CA PHE A 19 -15.11 -13.30 -1.66
C PHE A 19 -15.34 -11.79 -1.76
N SER A 20 -15.04 -11.18 -2.91
CA SER A 20 -15.31 -9.76 -3.17
C SER A 20 -16.81 -9.45 -3.19
N VAL A 21 -17.65 -10.35 -3.71
CA VAL A 21 -19.11 -10.22 -3.63
C VAL A 21 -19.57 -10.30 -2.17
N LEU A 22 -19.04 -11.25 -1.39
CA LEU A 22 -19.38 -11.41 0.03
C LEU A 22 -19.01 -10.17 0.84
N LEU A 23 -17.80 -9.64 0.68
CA LEU A 23 -17.37 -8.42 1.37
C LEU A 23 -18.27 -7.23 1.02
N ARG A 24 -18.63 -7.07 -0.26
CA ARG A 24 -19.59 -6.04 -0.69
C ARG A 24 -20.95 -6.22 -0.02
N LEU A 25 -21.46 -7.44 0.10
CA LEU A 25 -22.73 -7.72 0.77
C LEU A 25 -22.70 -7.35 2.26
N VAL A 26 -21.56 -7.59 2.94
CA VAL A 26 -21.36 -7.22 4.35
C VAL A 26 -21.24 -5.72 4.54
N THR A 27 -20.50 -5.02 3.68
CA THR A 27 -20.24 -3.59 3.86
C THR A 27 -21.30 -2.66 3.29
N GLY A 28 -22.24 -3.19 2.51
CA GLY A 28 -23.22 -2.38 1.79
C GLY A 28 -22.64 -1.60 0.59
N PRO A 29 -23.47 -0.86 -0.15
CA PRO A 29 -23.04 -0.04 -1.30
C PRO A 29 -22.31 1.23 -0.87
N ASN A 30 -21.56 1.84 -1.79
CA ASN A 30 -20.95 3.14 -1.57
C ASN A 30 -22.04 4.22 -1.35
N ALA A 31 -22.02 4.88 -0.20
CA ALA A 31 -23.04 5.88 0.17
C ALA A 31 -22.96 7.20 -0.61
N VAL A 32 -21.84 7.47 -1.30
CA VAL A 32 -21.59 8.75 -2.00
C VAL A 32 -22.12 8.74 -3.43
N LEU A 33 -22.14 7.58 -4.08
CA LEU A 33 -22.47 7.48 -5.51
C LEU A 33 -23.96 7.16 -5.74
N PRO A 34 -24.56 7.64 -6.85
CA PRO A 34 -25.90 7.22 -7.24
C PRO A 34 -25.90 5.77 -7.76
N SER A 35 -27.06 5.11 -7.68
CA SER A 35 -27.28 3.80 -8.32
C SER A 35 -27.19 3.93 -9.85
N PRO A 36 -26.52 3.01 -10.57
CA PRO A 36 -25.94 1.74 -10.10
C PRO A 36 -24.46 1.82 -9.70
N TRP A 37 -23.83 2.99 -9.82
CA TRP A 37 -22.38 3.18 -9.62
C TRP A 37 -21.91 2.89 -8.21
N ASN A 38 -22.77 3.11 -7.21
CA ASN A 38 -22.49 2.74 -5.83
C ASN A 38 -22.21 1.25 -5.62
N TYR A 39 -22.91 0.38 -6.33
CA TYR A 39 -22.72 -1.06 -6.26
C TYR A 39 -21.46 -1.49 -7.02
N ILE A 40 -21.25 -0.93 -8.20
CA ILE A 40 -20.11 -1.25 -9.07
C ILE A 40 -18.80 -0.81 -8.42
N SER A 41 -18.72 0.44 -7.96
CA SER A 41 -17.54 0.99 -7.29
C SER A 41 -17.14 0.17 -6.08
N GLN A 42 -18.11 -0.17 -5.20
CA GLN A 42 -17.82 -0.96 -4.01
C GLN A 42 -17.32 -2.36 -4.34
N TYR A 43 -17.96 -3.02 -5.32
CA TYR A 43 -17.54 -4.35 -5.77
C TYR A 43 -16.13 -4.35 -6.37
N VAL A 44 -15.84 -3.39 -7.26
CA VAL A 44 -14.52 -3.23 -7.88
C VAL A 44 -13.45 -2.96 -6.83
N GLY A 45 -13.75 -2.15 -5.81
CA GLY A 45 -12.80 -1.89 -4.73
C GLY A 45 -12.51 -3.12 -3.86
N TRP A 46 -13.49 -3.97 -3.56
CA TRP A 46 -13.24 -5.25 -2.88
C TRP A 46 -12.51 -6.26 -3.76
N LEU A 47 -12.80 -6.28 -5.07
CA LEU A 47 -12.08 -7.09 -6.05
C LEU A 47 -10.60 -6.68 -6.12
N TYR A 48 -10.35 -5.37 -6.20
CA TYR A 48 -9.01 -4.79 -6.14
C TYR A 48 -8.30 -5.17 -4.84
N PHE A 49 -8.95 -5.01 -3.68
CA PHE A 49 -8.39 -5.38 -2.39
C PHE A 49 -7.96 -6.86 -2.36
N CYS A 50 -8.82 -7.78 -2.78
CA CYS A 50 -8.53 -9.20 -2.77
C CYS A 50 -7.38 -9.56 -3.72
N ALA A 51 -7.39 -9.01 -4.93
CA ALA A 51 -6.35 -9.25 -5.93
C ALA A 51 -4.98 -8.77 -5.45
N TRP A 52 -4.90 -7.56 -4.88
CA TRP A 52 -3.66 -7.07 -4.32
C TRP A 52 -3.22 -7.83 -3.08
N SER A 53 -4.15 -8.19 -2.19
CA SER A 53 -3.83 -8.93 -0.96
C SER A 53 -3.09 -10.23 -1.26
N ILE A 54 -3.59 -11.01 -2.22
CA ILE A 54 -2.97 -12.28 -2.63
C ILE A 54 -1.54 -12.08 -3.15
N SER A 55 -1.23 -10.94 -3.76
CA SER A 55 0.12 -10.66 -4.28
C SER A 55 1.19 -10.54 -3.19
N PHE A 56 0.82 -10.25 -1.94
CA PHE A 56 1.79 -10.09 -0.84
C PHE A 56 2.23 -11.42 -0.22
N TYR A 57 1.36 -12.44 -0.20
CA TYR A 57 1.61 -13.70 0.51
C TYR A 57 2.71 -14.60 -0.08
N PRO A 58 2.93 -14.68 -1.41
CA PRO A 58 4.00 -15.51 -1.96
C PRO A 58 5.37 -15.21 -1.35
N GLN A 59 5.68 -13.93 -1.09
CA GLN A 59 6.95 -13.55 -0.46
C GLN A 59 7.03 -14.03 0.98
N ILE A 60 5.93 -13.91 1.75
CA ILE A 60 5.85 -14.38 3.14
C ILE A 60 6.10 -15.89 3.21
N PHE A 61 5.42 -16.66 2.35
CA PHE A 61 5.56 -18.11 2.30
C PHE A 61 6.96 -18.51 1.88
N LEU A 62 7.55 -17.81 0.91
CA LEU A 62 8.90 -18.11 0.48
C LEU A 62 9.93 -17.87 1.59
N ASN A 63 9.83 -16.75 2.29
CA ASN A 63 10.67 -16.44 3.44
C ASN A 63 10.54 -17.53 4.52
N TYR A 64 9.31 -17.98 4.79
CA TYR A 64 9.03 -19.03 5.77
C TYR A 64 9.62 -20.39 5.36
N THR A 65 9.50 -20.77 4.08
CA THR A 65 9.99 -22.06 3.56
C THR A 65 11.50 -22.09 3.47
N ARG A 66 12.12 -21.01 2.98
CA ARG A 66 13.58 -20.92 2.83
C ARG A 66 14.30 -20.60 4.13
N LYS A 67 13.58 -20.12 5.16
CA LYS A 67 14.16 -19.55 6.39
C LYS A 67 15.22 -18.48 6.11
N SER A 68 15.07 -17.79 4.97
CA SER A 68 16.00 -16.81 4.45
C SER A 68 15.22 -15.72 3.73
N VAL A 69 15.64 -14.47 3.95
CA VAL A 69 15.14 -13.29 3.23
C VAL A 69 16.14 -12.81 2.16
N VAL A 70 17.08 -13.68 1.77
CA VAL A 70 18.10 -13.32 0.78
C VAL A 70 17.45 -13.05 -0.58
N GLY A 71 17.74 -11.88 -1.15
CA GLY A 71 17.16 -11.39 -2.41
C GLY A 71 15.92 -10.51 -2.25
N LEU A 72 15.41 -10.35 -1.02
CA LEU A 72 14.35 -9.38 -0.70
C LEU A 72 14.94 -7.97 -0.57
N SER A 73 14.37 -6.98 -1.27
CA SER A 73 14.84 -5.59 -1.20
C SER A 73 14.37 -4.90 0.08
N PHE A 74 15.28 -4.64 1.01
CA PHE A 74 14.94 -3.99 2.29
C PHE A 74 14.47 -2.55 2.09
N ASP A 75 15.00 -1.86 1.08
CA ASP A 75 14.53 -0.53 0.66
C ASP A 75 13.04 -0.56 0.33
N PHE A 76 12.61 -1.56 -0.45
CA PHE A 76 11.21 -1.70 -0.85
C PHE A 76 10.29 -1.93 0.35
N LEU A 77 10.71 -2.72 1.34
CA LEU A 77 9.94 -2.91 2.58
C LEU A 77 9.86 -1.63 3.41
N ALA A 78 10.99 -0.94 3.60
CA ALA A 78 11.02 0.28 4.39
C ALA A 78 10.12 1.37 3.78
N TYR A 79 10.21 1.55 2.46
CA TYR A 79 9.33 2.46 1.73
C TYR A 79 7.86 2.04 1.81
N ASN A 80 7.54 0.77 1.64
CA ASN A 80 6.17 0.28 1.74
C ASN A 80 5.58 0.52 3.12
N LEU A 81 6.34 0.27 4.18
CA LEU A 81 5.86 0.46 5.54
C LEU A 81 5.44 1.91 5.76
N VAL A 82 6.28 2.87 5.37
CA VAL A 82 5.96 4.30 5.50
C VAL A 82 4.78 4.70 4.62
N ALA A 83 4.78 4.28 3.36
CA ALA A 83 3.69 4.59 2.43
C ALA A 83 2.33 4.05 2.90
N PHE A 84 2.26 2.77 3.29
CA PHE A 84 1.01 2.18 3.76
C PHE A 84 0.58 2.74 5.12
N SER A 85 1.52 3.05 6.03
CA SER A 85 1.18 3.71 7.30
C SER A 85 0.56 5.09 7.08
N CYS A 86 1.21 5.93 6.26
CA CYS A 86 0.69 7.25 5.91
C CYS A 86 -0.69 7.15 5.24
N TYR A 87 -0.84 6.21 4.31
CA TYR A 87 -2.10 6.04 3.59
C TYR A 87 -3.23 5.48 4.49
N THR A 88 -2.91 4.60 5.44
CA THR A 88 -3.87 4.13 6.46
C THR A 88 -4.32 5.27 7.35
N VAL A 89 -3.41 6.12 7.84
CA VAL A 89 -3.76 7.29 8.66
C VAL A 89 -4.64 8.26 7.87
N TYR A 90 -4.30 8.53 6.61
CA TYR A 90 -5.11 9.35 5.70
C TYR A 90 -6.52 8.80 5.54
N ASN A 91 -6.66 7.53 5.15
CA ASN A 91 -7.96 6.91 4.91
C ASN A 91 -8.80 6.82 6.18
N PHE A 92 -8.19 6.46 7.31
CA PHE A 92 -8.88 6.39 8.60
C PHE A 92 -9.41 7.76 9.01
N SER A 93 -8.58 8.79 8.91
CA SER A 93 -8.94 10.15 9.33
C SER A 93 -10.08 10.71 8.48
N LEU A 94 -10.02 10.55 7.16
CA LEU A 94 -11.10 11.00 6.26
C LEU A 94 -12.40 10.21 6.40
N LEU A 95 -12.36 8.95 6.83
CA LEU A 95 -13.57 8.15 7.06
C LEU A 95 -14.24 8.47 8.40
N TYR A 96 -13.44 8.58 9.45
CA TYR A 96 -13.95 8.52 10.83
C TYR A 96 -13.79 9.79 11.65
N VAL A 97 -12.99 10.77 11.23
CA VAL A 97 -12.80 12.04 11.97
C VAL A 97 -13.71 13.12 11.38
N PRO A 98 -14.79 13.53 12.07
CA PRO A 98 -15.77 14.48 11.54
C PRO A 98 -15.17 15.83 11.18
N GLU A 99 -14.22 16.33 11.97
CA GLU A 99 -13.57 17.62 11.78
C GLU A 99 -12.80 17.65 10.45
N ILE A 100 -12.03 16.59 10.16
CA ILE A 100 -11.30 16.45 8.90
C ILE A 100 -12.25 16.37 7.70
N ARG A 101 -13.40 15.71 7.87
CA ARG A 101 -14.42 15.62 6.82
C ARG A 101 -15.07 16.97 6.53
N GLN A 102 -15.33 17.76 7.58
CA GLN A 102 -15.85 19.10 7.45
C GLN A 102 -14.84 20.00 6.74
N GLU A 103 -13.57 20.01 7.16
CA GLU A 103 -12.49 20.72 6.47
C GLU A 103 -12.42 20.34 4.98
N TYR A 104 -12.56 19.06 4.65
CA TYR A 104 -12.51 18.60 3.27
C TYR A 104 -13.69 19.12 2.44
N GLN A 105 -14.90 19.08 3.01
CA GLN A 105 -16.11 19.58 2.36
C GLN A 105 -16.09 21.09 2.18
N GLU A 106 -15.55 21.84 3.15
CA GLU A 106 -15.37 23.28 3.05
C GLU A 106 -14.34 23.65 1.98
N MET A 107 -13.23 22.91 1.89
CA MET A 107 -12.15 23.17 0.96
C MET A 107 -12.50 22.81 -0.49
N TYR A 108 -13.12 21.65 -0.71
CA TYR A 108 -13.36 21.10 -2.06
C TYR A 108 -14.82 21.16 -2.51
N HIS A 109 -15.75 21.50 -1.63
CA HIS A 109 -17.20 21.49 -1.89
C HIS A 109 -17.70 20.13 -2.41
N GLN A 110 -17.06 19.04 -1.97
CA GLN A 110 -17.31 17.67 -2.42
C GLN A 110 -17.35 16.70 -1.25
N HIS A 111 -18.06 15.59 -1.44
CA HIS A 111 -18.03 14.48 -0.50
C HIS A 111 -16.65 13.81 -0.50
N VAL A 112 -16.24 13.30 0.66
CA VAL A 112 -15.01 12.54 0.80
C VAL A 112 -15.05 11.32 -0.13
N PRO A 113 -14.05 11.15 -1.02
CA PRO A 113 -14.04 10.06 -2.00
C PRO A 113 -13.55 8.73 -1.41
N VAL A 114 -12.91 8.77 -0.24
CA VAL A 114 -12.37 7.59 0.44
C VAL A 114 -13.49 6.68 0.91
N VAL A 115 -13.34 5.39 0.65
CA VAL A 115 -14.28 4.35 1.06
C VAL A 115 -13.60 3.27 1.91
N VAL A 116 -14.39 2.44 2.58
CA VAL A 116 -13.90 1.47 3.59
C VAL A 116 -12.91 0.47 3.00
N ASN A 117 -13.06 0.09 1.73
CA ASN A 117 -12.14 -0.83 1.05
C ASN A 117 -10.71 -0.24 0.92
N ASP A 118 -10.54 1.07 0.75
CA ASP A 118 -9.24 1.75 0.72
C ASP A 118 -8.52 1.65 2.07
N LEU A 119 -9.27 1.80 3.16
CA LEU A 119 -8.75 1.64 4.51
C LEU A 119 -8.34 0.19 4.76
N PHE A 120 -9.19 -0.78 4.42
CA PHE A 120 -8.85 -2.20 4.56
C PHE A 120 -7.61 -2.56 3.76
N PHE A 121 -7.51 -2.09 2.52
CA PHE A 121 -6.33 -2.30 1.68
C PHE A 121 -5.06 -1.76 2.31
N SER A 122 -5.06 -0.49 2.67
CA SER A 122 -3.87 0.17 3.23
C SER A 122 -3.47 -0.46 4.57
N ALA A 123 -4.42 -0.72 5.47
CA ALA A 123 -4.16 -1.33 6.77
C ALA A 123 -3.64 -2.77 6.63
N HIS A 124 -4.25 -3.58 5.76
CA HIS A 124 -3.80 -4.93 5.47
C HIS A 124 -2.37 -4.92 4.92
N ALA A 125 -2.08 -4.07 3.94
CA ALA A 125 -0.75 -3.96 3.34
C ALA A 125 0.31 -3.48 4.36
N MET A 126 -0.05 -2.56 5.25
CA MET A 126 0.80 -2.13 6.36
C MET A 126 1.13 -3.30 7.30
N LEU A 127 0.13 -4.09 7.72
CA LEU A 127 0.30 -5.23 8.61
C LEU A 127 1.14 -6.34 7.97
N VAL A 128 0.85 -6.68 6.71
CA VAL A 128 1.61 -7.70 5.96
C VAL A 128 3.06 -7.25 5.73
N THR A 129 3.29 -5.97 5.42
CA THR A 129 4.64 -5.43 5.30
C THR A 129 5.37 -5.48 6.63
N SER A 130 4.71 -5.11 7.73
CA SER A 130 5.27 -5.20 9.09
C SER A 130 5.64 -6.64 9.45
N PHE A 131 4.78 -7.60 9.11
CA PHE A 131 5.07 -9.02 9.29
C PHE A 131 6.27 -9.47 8.46
N THR A 132 6.39 -9.00 7.23
CA THR A 132 7.54 -9.33 6.37
C THR A 132 8.84 -8.69 6.91
N ILE A 133 8.77 -7.47 7.45
CA ILE A 133 9.89 -6.83 8.15
C ILE A 133 10.28 -7.65 9.39
N PHE A 134 9.31 -8.15 10.15
CA PHE A 134 9.56 -9.04 11.27
C PHE A 134 10.30 -10.32 10.83
N GLN A 135 9.94 -10.92 9.69
CA GLN A 135 10.70 -12.04 9.12
C GLN A 135 12.17 -11.68 8.81
N CYS A 136 12.46 -10.44 8.39
CA CYS A 136 13.84 -9.98 8.15
C CYS A 136 14.70 -9.88 9.42
N PHE A 137 14.10 -9.85 10.61
CA PHE A 137 14.83 -9.89 11.88
C PHE A 137 15.14 -11.32 12.34
N ILE A 138 14.33 -12.30 11.93
CA ILE A 138 14.45 -13.69 12.38
C ILE A 138 15.24 -14.55 11.39
N TYR A 139 15.03 -14.34 10.09
CA TYR A 139 15.59 -15.20 9.05
C TYR A 139 16.93 -14.69 8.51
N GLU A 140 17.66 -15.58 7.86
CA GLU A 140 18.98 -15.25 7.32
C GLU A 140 18.89 -14.17 6.24
N ARG A 141 19.61 -13.06 6.45
CA ARG A 141 19.64 -11.87 5.58
C ARG A 141 20.99 -11.56 4.95
N LYS A 142 22.06 -12.27 5.35
CA LYS A 142 23.46 -11.96 5.01
C LYS A 142 23.79 -10.49 5.30
N GLU A 143 24.53 -9.82 4.43
CA GLU A 143 24.90 -8.39 4.55
C GLU A 143 23.87 -7.43 3.94
N GLN A 144 22.65 -7.87 3.65
CA GLN A 144 21.62 -6.98 3.11
C GLN A 144 21.19 -5.94 4.15
N ARG A 145 21.21 -4.68 3.75
CA ARG A 145 20.82 -3.52 4.57
C ARG A 145 20.00 -2.57 3.72
N VAL A 146 19.26 -1.68 4.39
CA VAL A 146 18.61 -0.55 3.70
C VAL A 146 19.71 0.37 3.15
N SER A 147 19.61 0.75 1.89
CA SER A 147 20.60 1.60 1.23
C SER A 147 20.65 2.99 1.85
N LYS A 148 21.83 3.63 1.83
CA LYS A 148 22.00 4.99 2.34
C LYS A 148 21.10 6.00 1.63
N VAL A 149 20.84 5.78 0.34
CA VAL A 149 19.91 6.59 -0.46
C VAL A 149 18.49 6.44 0.07
N ALA A 150 18.04 5.21 0.33
CA ALA A 150 16.72 4.97 0.90
C ALA A 150 16.56 5.54 2.30
N ILE A 151 17.59 5.42 3.14
CA ILE A 151 17.61 6.05 4.46
C ILE A 151 17.50 7.58 4.33
N SER A 152 18.28 8.21 3.43
CA SER A 152 18.23 9.65 3.22
C SER A 152 16.83 10.13 2.78
N ILE A 153 16.20 9.42 1.83
CA ILE A 153 14.83 9.71 1.38
C ILE A 153 13.83 9.57 2.53
N LEU A 154 13.91 8.49 3.31
CA LEU A 154 13.03 8.26 4.45
C LEU A 154 13.22 9.34 5.53
N CYS A 155 14.45 9.69 5.87
CA CYS A 155 14.75 10.78 6.80
C CYS A 155 14.17 12.11 6.32
N SER A 156 14.23 12.40 5.02
CA SER A 156 13.66 13.61 4.44
C SER A 156 12.13 13.62 4.53
N ILE A 157 11.48 12.47 4.30
CA ILE A 157 10.03 12.30 4.49
C ILE A 157 9.64 12.49 5.96
N PHE A 158 10.35 11.86 6.89
CA PHE A 158 10.08 12.02 8.33
C PHE A 158 10.30 13.46 8.80
N LEU A 159 11.33 14.14 8.30
CA LEU A 159 11.56 15.55 8.57
C LEU A 159 10.40 16.41 8.05
N LEU A 160 9.94 16.18 6.81
CA LEU A 160 8.78 16.88 6.26
C LEU A 160 7.52 16.68 7.13
N ILE A 161 7.22 15.43 7.51
CA ILE A 161 6.09 15.11 8.38
C ILE A 161 6.20 15.86 9.71
N LEU A 162 7.39 15.84 10.33
CA LEU A 162 7.65 16.53 11.59
C LEU A 162 7.42 18.04 11.45
N LEU A 163 7.97 18.67 10.42
CA LEU A 163 7.79 20.11 10.16
C LEU A 163 6.32 20.47 9.93
N CYS A 164 5.56 19.64 9.21
CA CYS A 164 4.12 19.84 9.02
C CYS A 164 3.33 19.76 10.34
N ILE A 165 3.66 18.78 11.20
CA ILE A 165 3.00 18.63 12.50
C ILE A 165 3.33 19.83 13.40
N LEU A 166 4.60 20.21 13.52
CA LEU A 166 5.02 21.35 14.34
C LEU A 166 4.45 22.67 13.82
N GLY A 167 4.45 22.90 12.50
CA GLY A 167 3.88 24.10 11.89
C GLY A 167 2.39 24.27 12.21
N THR A 168 1.65 23.15 12.26
CA THR A 168 0.23 23.14 12.62
C THR A 168 0.03 23.33 14.12
N ALA A 169 0.80 22.63 14.95
CA ALA A 169 0.70 22.69 16.41
C ALA A 169 1.03 24.08 16.98
N PHE A 170 1.98 24.79 16.39
CA PHE A 170 2.37 26.15 16.79
C PHE A 170 1.65 27.24 15.99
N HIS A 171 0.68 26.88 15.13
CA HIS A 171 -0.03 27.82 14.26
C HIS A 171 0.91 28.76 13.46
N VAL A 172 2.09 28.27 13.08
CA VAL A 172 3.12 29.06 12.37
C VAL A 172 2.60 29.49 11.00
N VAL A 173 1.77 28.64 10.39
CA VAL A 173 1.29 28.80 9.02
C VAL A 173 -0.22 28.60 9.00
N SER A 174 -0.97 29.66 8.67
CA SER A 174 -2.43 29.67 8.74
C SER A 174 -3.13 28.73 7.74
N TRP A 175 -2.50 28.43 6.60
CA TRP A 175 -3.05 27.51 5.60
C TRP A 175 -2.78 26.04 5.91
N LEU A 176 -1.91 25.75 6.87
CA LEU A 176 -1.51 24.38 7.21
C LEU A 176 -2.51 23.78 8.19
N THR A 177 -3.63 23.27 7.66
CA THR A 177 -4.66 22.61 8.46
C THR A 177 -4.35 21.12 8.67
N PRO A 178 -4.97 20.47 9.67
CA PRO A 178 -4.87 19.02 9.84
C PRO A 178 -5.19 18.23 8.56
N LEU A 179 -6.19 18.66 7.78
CA LEU A 179 -6.50 18.05 6.48
C LEU A 179 -5.31 18.11 5.51
N ILE A 180 -4.63 19.25 5.42
CA ILE A 180 -3.48 19.41 4.52
C ILE A 180 -2.35 18.44 4.87
N ILE A 181 -2.08 18.21 6.16
CA ILE A 181 -1.09 17.20 6.59
C ILE A 181 -1.49 15.81 6.07
N LEU A 182 -2.78 15.46 6.20
CA LEU A 182 -3.28 14.16 5.72
C LEU A 182 -3.17 14.05 4.19
N ILE A 183 -3.43 15.13 3.45
CA ILE A 183 -3.19 15.16 2.01
C ILE A 183 -1.70 14.94 1.69
N VAL A 184 -0.78 15.53 2.45
CA VAL A 184 0.65 15.25 2.33
C VAL A 184 0.94 13.76 2.57
N PHE A 185 0.30 13.12 3.56
CA PHE A 185 0.46 11.69 3.84
C PHE A 185 0.03 10.82 2.65
N SER A 186 -1.11 11.13 2.02
CA SER A 186 -1.55 10.45 0.80
C SER A 186 -0.56 10.62 -0.36
N ASN A 187 -0.02 11.84 -0.52
CA ASN A 187 0.97 12.14 -1.56
C ASN A 187 2.32 11.45 -1.32
N ILE A 188 2.75 11.28 -0.07
CA ILE A 188 3.96 10.50 0.26
C ILE A 188 3.86 9.08 -0.31
N LYS A 189 2.71 8.41 -0.17
CA LYS A 189 2.48 7.09 -0.75
C LYS A 189 2.58 7.09 -2.29
N LEU A 190 2.09 8.15 -2.95
CA LEU A 190 2.21 8.31 -4.41
C LEU A 190 3.67 8.49 -4.82
N VAL A 191 4.40 9.41 -4.19
CA VAL A 191 5.82 9.69 -4.47
C VAL A 191 6.67 8.43 -4.25
N ILE A 192 6.49 7.73 -3.13
CA ILE A 192 7.18 6.47 -2.86
C ILE A 192 6.90 5.44 -3.96
N SER A 193 5.67 5.37 -4.47
CA SER A 193 5.33 4.44 -5.56
C SER A 193 6.14 4.77 -6.82
N PHE A 194 6.28 6.05 -7.18
CA PHE A 194 7.14 6.45 -8.31
C PHE A 194 8.62 6.10 -8.08
N ILE A 195 9.16 6.41 -6.90
CA ILE A 195 10.56 6.11 -6.52
C ILE A 195 10.85 4.61 -6.69
N LYS A 196 9.89 3.74 -6.35
CA LYS A 196 10.06 2.29 -6.44
C LYS A 196 9.85 1.75 -7.85
N TYR A 197 8.78 2.18 -8.52
CA TYR A 197 8.34 1.55 -9.76
C TYR A 197 9.05 2.11 -11.01
N ILE A 198 9.53 3.35 -11.01
CA ILE A 198 10.27 3.91 -12.16
C ILE A 198 11.59 3.13 -12.38
N PRO A 199 12.48 2.96 -11.38
CA PRO A 199 13.70 2.18 -11.58
C PRO A 199 13.39 0.72 -11.97
N GLN A 200 12.35 0.14 -11.38
CA GLN A 200 11.92 -1.22 -11.71
C GLN A 200 11.48 -1.33 -13.17
N LEU A 201 10.71 -0.36 -13.66
CA LEU A 201 10.29 -0.31 -15.05
C LEU A 201 11.51 -0.20 -15.98
N MET A 202 12.46 0.68 -15.67
CA MET A 202 13.69 0.83 -16.44
C MET A 202 14.50 -0.47 -16.49
N LEU A 203 14.63 -1.18 -15.37
CA LEU A 203 15.30 -2.47 -15.30
C LEU A 203 14.60 -3.53 -16.15
N ASN A 204 13.28 -3.60 -16.07
CA ASN A 204 12.48 -4.54 -16.87
C ASN A 204 12.60 -4.23 -18.38
N CYS A 205 12.58 -2.95 -18.76
CA CYS A 205 12.79 -2.52 -20.15
C CYS A 205 14.19 -2.90 -20.66
N ARG A 206 15.24 -2.67 -19.86
CA ARG A 206 16.61 -3.05 -20.22
C ARG A 206 16.78 -4.56 -20.35
N ARG A 207 16.12 -5.34 -19.49
CA ARG A 207 16.17 -6.81 -19.49
C ARG A 207 15.22 -7.46 -20.49
N LYS A 208 14.35 -6.69 -21.14
CA LYS A 208 13.25 -7.18 -22.02
C LYS A 208 12.44 -8.32 -21.40
N SER A 209 12.31 -8.32 -20.07
CA SER A 209 11.69 -9.42 -19.32
C SER A 209 10.89 -8.86 -18.16
N THR A 210 9.71 -9.43 -17.95
CA THR A 210 8.81 -9.17 -16.83
C THR A 210 8.91 -10.25 -15.76
N TYR A 211 9.93 -11.12 -15.82
CA TYR A 211 10.13 -12.17 -14.81
C TYR A 211 10.04 -11.53 -13.42
N PRO A 212 9.17 -12.05 -12.52
CA PRO A 212 8.78 -11.31 -11.34
C PRO A 212 9.93 -11.20 -10.35
N PHE A 213 9.85 -10.18 -9.49
CA PHE A 213 10.35 -9.90 -8.12
C PHE A 213 11.26 -10.87 -7.35
N TYR A 214 11.82 -11.91 -7.93
CA TYR A 214 12.95 -12.63 -7.40
C TYR A 214 14.18 -12.06 -8.08
N VAL A 215 14.96 -11.29 -7.32
CA VAL A 215 16.36 -11.05 -7.66
C VAL A 215 16.99 -12.43 -7.78
N ARG A 216 17.08 -12.93 -9.02
CA ARG A 216 18.11 -13.89 -9.37
C ARG A 216 19.40 -13.11 -9.13
N ALA A 217 20.00 -13.32 -7.96
CA ALA A 217 21.42 -13.08 -7.79
C ALA A 217 22.11 -14.10 -8.69
N GLU A 218 22.06 -13.84 -9.99
CA GLU A 218 22.97 -14.45 -10.96
C GLU A 218 24.31 -13.81 -10.66
N VAL A 219 25.07 -14.57 -9.88
CA VAL A 219 26.52 -14.71 -9.92
C VAL A 219 27.14 -13.90 -11.06
N ALA A 220 27.82 -12.82 -10.70
CA ALA A 220 28.96 -12.27 -11.42
C ALA A 220 29.91 -11.69 -10.37
#